data_AF-A0A7W6RUN3-F1
#
_entry.id   AF-A0A7W6RUN3-F1
#
_cell.length_a   1.000
_cell.length_b   1.000
_cell.length_c   1.000
_cell.angle_alpha   90.00
_cell.angle_beta   90.00
_cell.angle_gamma   90.00
#
_symmetry.space_group_name_H-M   'P 1'
#
loop_
_entity.id
_entity.type
_entity.pdbx_description
1 polymer ?
#
loop_
_entity_poly.entity_id
_entity_poly.type
_entity_poly.pdbx_seq_one_letter_code
_entity_poly.pdbx_strand_id
1 'polypeptide(L)'
;MFRTVAALALSCLSVTFAYGQSPRFCRNSFAPGERLETRFMGLTYALTGYALAEKYCGADPVPMGPKFLGYLERQGCDPETEIYRDVGISIDKLERANLKQLAEGEDPSLSLSEQQVQEWAMSTSKELGGCERLITLHNTEPESWQ
;
A
#
# COMPACT_ATOMS: atom_id res chain seq x y z
N MET A 1 -11.56 53.77 27.34
CA MET A 1 -12.31 52.51 27.50
C MET A 1 -12.31 51.66 26.21
N PHE A 2 -11.25 51.70 25.39
CA PHE A 2 -11.17 51.00 24.09
C PHE A 2 -9.97 50.03 23.98
N ARG A 3 -9.31 49.69 25.10
CA ARG A 3 -8.14 48.79 25.11
C ARG A 3 -8.43 47.40 25.67
N THR A 4 -9.51 47.22 26.41
CA THR A 4 -9.90 45.93 27.00
C THR A 4 -10.72 45.05 26.06
N VAL A 5 -11.35 45.62 25.02
CA VAL A 5 -12.16 44.85 24.06
C VAL A 5 -11.28 44.10 23.04
N ALA A 6 -10.09 44.62 22.71
CA ALA A 6 -9.18 43.98 21.76
C ALA A 6 -8.53 42.69 22.31
N ALA A 7 -8.42 42.55 23.63
CA ALA A 7 -7.80 41.38 24.26
C ALA A 7 -8.71 40.13 24.24
N LEU A 8 -10.03 40.31 24.17
CA LEU A 8 -11.00 39.21 24.11
C LEU A 8 -11.22 38.67 22.69
N ALA A 9 -10.88 39.46 21.66
CA ALA A 9 -10.99 39.01 20.27
C ALA A 9 -9.82 38.11 19.84
N LEU A 10 -8.65 38.21 20.49
CA LEU A 10 -7.48 37.38 20.15
C LEU A 10 -7.50 35.98 20.79
N SER A 11 -8.31 35.74 21.83
CA SER A 11 -8.43 34.41 22.45
C SER A 11 -9.32 33.43 21.69
N CYS A 12 -10.05 33.89 20.67
CA CYS A 12 -10.97 33.04 19.89
C CYS A 12 -10.38 32.53 18.56
N LEU A 13 -9.15 32.93 18.19
CA LEU A 13 -8.53 32.56 16.91
C LEU A 13 -7.54 31.39 17.02
N SER A 14 -7.27 30.88 18.22
CA SER A 14 -6.39 29.73 18.45
C SER A 14 -7.11 28.39 18.51
N VAL A 15 -8.39 28.33 18.14
CA VAL A 15 -9.00 27.07 17.71
C VAL A 15 -8.65 26.86 16.25
N THR A 16 -7.34 26.69 15.96
CA THR A 16 -6.99 25.86 14.82
C THR A 16 -7.68 24.54 15.08
N PHE A 17 -8.74 24.26 14.35
CA PHE A 17 -9.19 22.90 14.15
C PHE A 17 -7.95 22.19 13.64
N ALA A 18 -7.25 21.49 14.54
CA ALA A 18 -6.56 20.30 14.14
C ALA A 18 -7.67 19.52 13.43
N TYR A 19 -7.61 19.46 12.11
CA TYR A 19 -8.31 18.42 11.38
C TYR A 19 -7.74 17.14 11.97
N GLY A 20 -8.34 16.68 13.08
CA GLY A 20 -8.18 15.34 13.56
C GLY A 20 -8.67 14.53 12.38
N GLN A 21 -7.71 14.11 11.55
CA GLN A 21 -7.95 13.10 10.54
C GLN A 21 -8.78 12.04 11.25
N SER A 22 -9.90 11.67 10.62
CA SER A 22 -10.82 10.67 11.13
C SER A 22 -10.03 9.58 11.88
N PRO A 23 -10.50 9.05 13.03
CA PRO A 23 -9.84 7.93 13.72
C PRO A 23 -9.54 6.71 12.83
N ARG A 24 -10.09 6.69 11.62
CA ARG A 24 -9.99 5.68 10.55
C ARG A 24 -8.89 5.97 9.50
N PHE A 25 -8.18 7.09 9.59
CA PHE A 25 -7.19 7.46 8.59
C PHE A 25 -5.97 6.53 8.73
N CYS A 26 -5.56 5.88 7.64
CA CYS A 26 -4.35 5.05 7.57
C CYS A 26 -4.37 3.77 8.43
N ARG A 27 -5.52 3.08 8.49
CA ARG A 27 -5.67 1.75 9.10
C ARG A 27 -6.25 0.76 8.11
N ASN A 28 -5.88 -0.52 8.25
CA ASN A 28 -6.45 -1.64 7.50
C ASN A 28 -7.46 -2.43 8.34
N SER A 29 -7.42 -2.30 9.67
CA SER A 29 -8.39 -2.89 10.59
C SER A 29 -9.74 -2.17 10.57
N PHE A 30 -10.82 -2.94 10.72
CA PHE A 30 -12.19 -2.42 10.82
C PHE A 30 -13.00 -3.22 11.85
N ALA A 31 -13.79 -2.53 12.66
CA ALA A 31 -14.74 -3.19 13.56
C ALA A 31 -16.10 -3.44 12.87
N PRO A 32 -16.92 -4.40 13.35
CA PRO A 32 -18.26 -4.64 12.80
C PRO A 32 -19.11 -3.37 12.81
N GLY A 33 -19.69 -3.03 11.64
CA GLY A 33 -20.53 -1.83 11.49
C GLY A 33 -19.77 -0.54 11.21
N GLU A 34 -18.43 -0.55 11.17
CA GLU A 34 -17.65 0.59 10.72
C GLU A 34 -17.67 0.72 9.19
N ARG A 35 -17.51 1.96 8.70
CA ARG A 35 -17.28 2.18 7.27
C ARG A 35 -15.87 1.77 6.93
N LEU A 36 -15.74 0.92 5.91
CA LEU A 36 -14.45 0.48 5.37
C LEU A 36 -13.69 1.68 4.79
N GLU A 37 -12.39 1.73 5.08
CA GLU A 37 -11.45 2.60 4.38
C GLU A 37 -11.10 1.93 3.05
N THR A 38 -11.53 2.54 1.93
CA THR A 38 -11.39 1.93 0.60
C THR A 38 -10.22 2.48 -0.19
N ARG A 39 -9.56 3.56 0.26
CA ARG A 39 -8.46 4.20 -0.50
C ARG A 39 -7.25 3.30 -0.72
N PHE A 40 -7.03 2.36 0.18
CA PHE A 40 -5.92 1.41 0.13
C PHE A 40 -6.37 0.01 -0.29
N MET A 41 -7.67 -0.18 -0.58
CA MET A 41 -8.17 -1.42 -1.16
C MET A 41 -7.56 -1.56 -2.56
N GLY A 42 -6.68 -2.54 -2.73
CA GLY A 42 -5.90 -2.71 -3.96
C GLY A 42 -4.40 -2.66 -3.74
N LEU A 43 -3.93 -2.08 -2.63
CA LEU A 43 -2.49 -1.92 -2.38
C LEU A 43 -1.77 -3.28 -2.29
N THR A 44 -2.39 -4.27 -1.64
CA THR A 44 -1.87 -5.65 -1.60
C THR A 44 -1.78 -6.28 -2.99
N TYR A 45 -2.79 -6.08 -3.85
CA TYR A 45 -2.77 -6.58 -5.23
C TYR A 45 -1.70 -5.86 -6.07
N ALA A 46 -1.50 -4.56 -5.86
CA ALA A 46 -0.47 -3.78 -6.53
C ALA A 46 0.93 -4.25 -6.11
N LEU A 47 1.16 -4.52 -4.82
CA LEU A 47 2.41 -5.09 -4.31
C LEU A 47 2.71 -6.47 -4.93
N THR A 48 1.72 -7.37 -4.96
CA THR A 48 1.86 -8.69 -5.59
C THR A 48 2.12 -8.57 -7.10
N GLY A 49 1.39 -7.68 -7.78
CA GLY A 49 1.59 -7.41 -9.20
C GLY A 49 2.98 -6.87 -9.51
N TYR A 50 3.52 -6.01 -8.66
CA TYR A 50 4.88 -5.49 -8.78
C TYR A 50 5.91 -6.61 -8.59
N ALA A 51 5.74 -7.46 -7.58
CA ALA A 51 6.60 -8.62 -7.36
C ALA A 51 6.55 -9.59 -8.56
N LEU A 52 5.37 -9.85 -9.11
CA LEU A 52 5.22 -10.69 -10.31
C LEU A 52 5.85 -10.06 -11.55
N ALA A 53 5.79 -8.74 -11.69
CA ALA A 53 6.43 -8.03 -12.79
C ALA A 53 7.93 -8.35 -12.82
N GLU A 54 8.60 -8.28 -11.67
CA GLU A 54 10.02 -8.58 -11.54
C GLU A 54 10.33 -10.09 -11.61
N LYS A 55 9.67 -10.91 -10.78
CA LYS A 55 10.08 -12.30 -10.54
C LYS A 55 9.59 -13.27 -11.61
N TYR A 56 8.60 -12.88 -12.41
CA TYR A 56 8.01 -13.74 -13.44
C TYR A 56 7.98 -13.07 -14.82
N CYS A 57 7.56 -11.81 -14.91
CA CYS A 57 7.37 -11.14 -16.20
C CYS A 57 8.65 -10.50 -16.78
N GLY A 58 9.74 -10.43 -16.02
CA GLY A 58 11.04 -9.94 -16.49
C GLY A 58 11.21 -8.42 -16.46
N ALA A 59 10.48 -7.70 -15.60
CA ALA A 59 10.79 -6.32 -15.28
C ALA A 59 12.12 -6.22 -14.51
N ASP A 60 12.86 -5.14 -14.73
CA ASP A 60 14.09 -4.86 -13.97
C ASP A 60 13.76 -4.63 -12.48
N PRO A 61 14.47 -5.27 -11.53
CA PRO A 61 14.17 -5.10 -10.11
C PRO A 61 14.39 -3.68 -9.61
N VAL A 62 13.40 -3.12 -8.93
CA VAL A 62 13.44 -1.77 -8.35
C VAL A 62 12.86 -1.79 -6.94
N PRO A 63 13.46 -1.11 -5.95
CA PRO A 63 12.91 -1.08 -4.60
C PRO A 63 11.46 -0.57 -4.58
N MET A 64 10.56 -1.35 -3.98
CA MET A 64 9.14 -1.02 -3.82
C MET A 64 8.95 0.13 -2.83
N GLY A 65 9.83 0.23 -1.82
CA GLY A 65 9.74 1.22 -0.73
C GLY A 65 9.41 2.65 -1.19
N PRO A 66 10.26 3.30 -2.00
CA PRO A 66 10.02 4.66 -2.49
C PRO A 66 8.67 4.85 -3.20
N LYS A 67 8.18 3.79 -3.85
CA LYS A 67 6.97 3.82 -4.66
C LYS A 67 5.73 3.69 -3.78
N PHE A 68 5.64 2.60 -3.02
CA PHE A 68 4.45 2.27 -2.22
C PHE A 68 4.39 3.08 -0.92
N LEU A 69 5.50 3.21 -0.20
CA LEU A 69 5.52 4.02 1.04
C LEU A 69 5.45 5.50 0.71
N GLY A 70 6.13 5.96 -0.35
CA GLY A 70 6.00 7.34 -0.82
C GLY A 70 4.57 7.69 -1.25
N TYR A 71 3.82 6.75 -1.82
CA TYR A 71 2.38 6.94 -2.07
C TYR A 71 1.60 7.15 -0.76
N LEU A 72 1.83 6.32 0.25
CA LEU A 72 1.18 6.45 1.55
C LEU A 72 1.49 7.80 2.23
N GLU A 73 2.74 8.25 2.18
CA GLU A 73 3.15 9.56 2.69
C GLU A 73 2.39 10.70 1.99
N ARG A 74 2.25 10.64 0.66
CA ARG A 74 1.44 11.60 -0.12
C ARG A 74 -0.04 11.56 0.24
N GLN A 75 -0.54 10.41 0.68
CA GLN A 75 -1.91 10.27 1.20
C GLN A 75 -2.04 10.70 2.67
N GLY A 76 -0.95 11.18 3.30
CA GLY A 76 -0.93 11.63 4.69
C GLY A 76 -0.79 10.50 5.71
N CYS A 77 -0.31 9.32 5.29
CA CYS A 77 -0.01 8.20 6.17
C CYS A 77 1.49 8.16 6.47
N ASP A 78 1.85 8.43 7.72
CA ASP A 78 3.23 8.42 8.19
C ASP A 78 3.67 7.01 8.69
N PRO A 79 4.96 6.81 9.00
CA PRO A 79 5.48 5.54 9.51
C PRO A 79 4.85 5.01 10.80
N GLU A 80 4.18 5.86 11.59
CA GLU A 80 3.49 5.46 12.82
C GLU A 80 2.07 4.94 12.56
N THR A 81 1.59 5.03 11.32
CA THR A 81 0.30 4.50 10.91
C THR A 81 0.34 2.98 10.68
N GLU A 82 -0.80 2.32 10.88
CA GLU A 82 -0.93 0.86 10.72
C GLU A 82 -0.66 0.44 9.27
N ILE A 83 -1.30 1.10 8.30
CA ILE A 83 -1.12 0.79 6.88
C ILE A 83 0.35 0.90 6.44
N TYR A 84 1.08 1.91 6.93
CA TYR A 84 2.47 2.12 6.54
C TYR A 84 3.35 0.97 7.04
N ARG A 85 3.17 0.56 8.31
CA ARG A 85 3.90 -0.59 8.87
C ARG A 85 3.55 -1.89 8.15
N ASP A 86 2.27 -2.15 7.91
CA ASP A 86 1.80 -3.36 7.23
C ASP A 86 2.36 -3.48 5.81
N VAL A 87 2.38 -2.36 5.09
CA VAL A 87 2.93 -2.26 3.74
C VAL A 87 4.45 -2.40 3.77
N GLY A 88 5.13 -1.79 4.75
CA GLY A 88 6.57 -1.96 4.95
C GLY A 88 6.95 -3.42 5.18
N ILE A 89 6.21 -4.14 6.03
CA ILE A 89 6.41 -5.58 6.27
C ILE A 89 6.16 -6.39 4.99
N SER A 90 5.11 -6.05 4.24
CA SER A 90 4.77 -6.72 2.98
C SER A 90 5.84 -6.53 1.92
N ILE A 91 6.36 -5.31 1.77
CA ILE A 91 7.48 -4.98 0.86
C ILE A 91 8.70 -5.82 1.21
N ASP A 92 9.10 -5.80 2.49
CA ASP A 92 10.27 -6.51 2.97
C ASP A 92 10.18 -8.03 2.72
N LYS A 93 8.97 -8.60 2.81
CA LYS A 93 8.68 -9.99 2.46
C LYS A 93 8.78 -10.22 0.94
N LEU A 94 8.13 -9.38 0.13
CA LEU A 94 8.00 -9.57 -1.31
C LEU A 94 9.30 -9.31 -2.07
N GLU A 95 10.10 -8.32 -1.67
CA GLU A 95 11.38 -8.02 -2.32
C GLU A 95 12.38 -9.18 -2.20
N ARG A 96 12.36 -9.88 -1.05
CA ARG A 96 13.22 -11.05 -0.79
C ARG A 96 12.63 -12.38 -1.28
N ALA A 97 11.34 -12.41 -1.60
CA ALA A 97 10.69 -13.62 -2.05
C ALA A 97 11.16 -14.02 -3.45
N ASN A 98 11.40 -15.32 -3.63
CA ASN A 98 11.45 -15.92 -4.96
C ASN A 98 10.04 -16.29 -5.44
N LEU A 99 9.90 -16.67 -6.72
CA LEU A 99 8.61 -16.98 -7.31
C LEU A 99 7.86 -18.11 -6.59
N LYS A 100 8.58 -19.10 -6.06
CA LYS A 100 8.00 -20.19 -5.28
C LYS A 100 7.42 -19.69 -3.97
N GLN A 101 8.15 -18.85 -3.24
CA GLN A 101 7.68 -18.23 -2.00
C GLN A 101 6.49 -17.31 -2.23
N LEU A 102 6.41 -16.64 -3.39
CA LEU A 102 5.21 -15.87 -3.77
C LEU A 102 3.99 -16.79 -3.96
N ALA A 103 4.17 -17.94 -4.61
CA ALA A 103 3.10 -18.91 -4.86
C ALA A 103 2.61 -19.61 -3.58
N GLU A 104 3.53 -19.91 -2.66
CA GLU A 104 3.24 -20.57 -1.37
C GLU A 104 2.69 -19.57 -0.32
N GLY A 105 2.92 -18.28 -0.51
CA GLY A 105 2.36 -17.21 0.31
C GLY A 105 2.88 -17.24 1.76
N GLU A 106 1.98 -17.46 2.71
CA GLU A 106 2.31 -17.55 4.15
C GLU A 106 2.37 -18.99 4.66
N ASP A 107 2.03 -19.97 3.82
CA ASP A 107 1.97 -21.37 4.19
C ASP A 107 3.13 -22.15 3.55
N PRO A 108 4.30 -22.21 4.21
CA PRO A 108 5.45 -22.96 3.69
C PRO A 108 5.21 -24.48 3.70
N SER A 109 4.09 -24.97 4.26
CA SER A 109 3.73 -26.39 4.17
C SER A 109 3.15 -26.76 2.81
N LEU A 110 2.70 -25.76 2.03
CA LEU A 110 2.37 -25.92 0.62
C LEU A 110 3.67 -26.17 -0.15
N SER A 111 4.11 -27.42 -0.27
CA SER A 111 5.30 -27.75 -1.05
C SER A 111 4.97 -27.81 -2.54
N LEU A 112 4.91 -26.66 -3.21
CA LEU A 112 4.58 -26.60 -4.63
C LEU A 112 5.73 -27.10 -5.51
N SER A 113 5.39 -27.84 -6.55
CA SER A 113 6.33 -28.21 -7.61
C SER A 113 6.65 -27.00 -8.49
N GLU A 114 7.77 -27.04 -9.22
CA GLU A 114 8.13 -25.97 -10.16
C GLU A 114 7.03 -25.71 -11.19
N GLN A 115 6.41 -26.77 -11.71
CA GLN A 115 5.28 -26.65 -12.64
C GLN A 115 4.09 -25.91 -12.00
N GLN A 116 3.73 -26.25 -10.76
CA GLN A 116 2.64 -25.58 -10.05
C GLN A 116 2.94 -24.10 -9.78
N VAL A 117 4.21 -23.77 -9.49
CA VAL A 117 4.66 -22.38 -9.33
C VAL A 117 4.51 -21.60 -10.63
N GLN A 118 4.90 -22.20 -11.76
CA GLN A 118 4.76 -21.55 -13.08
C GLN A 118 3.29 -21.40 -13.50
N GLU A 119 2.46 -22.41 -13.26
CA GLU A 119 1.02 -22.37 -13.52
C GLU A 119 0.33 -21.29 -12.67
N TRP A 120 0.68 -21.19 -11.39
CA TRP A 120 0.22 -20.13 -10.51
C TRP A 120 0.63 -18.75 -11.04
N ALA A 121 1.92 -18.55 -11.34
CA ALA A 121 2.44 -17.26 -11.80
C ALA A 121 1.77 -16.82 -13.12
N MET A 122 1.60 -17.75 -14.06
CA MET A 122 0.88 -17.53 -15.30
C MET A 122 -0.57 -17.12 -15.03
N SER A 123 -1.31 -17.89 -14.23
CA SER A 123 -2.72 -17.61 -13.93
C SER A 123 -2.90 -16.27 -13.23
N THR A 124 -2.13 -16.02 -12.16
CA THR A 124 -2.21 -14.78 -11.38
C THR A 124 -1.78 -13.58 -12.21
N SER A 125 -0.73 -13.69 -13.03
CA SER A 125 -0.36 -12.61 -13.95
C SER A 125 -1.50 -12.25 -14.90
N LYS A 126 -2.24 -13.25 -15.40
CA LYS A 126 -3.35 -13.07 -16.33
C LYS A 126 -4.55 -12.41 -15.65
N GLU A 127 -4.87 -12.83 -14.43
CA GLU A 127 -5.91 -12.20 -13.60
C GLU A 127 -5.61 -10.72 -13.30
N LEU A 128 -4.32 -10.38 -13.18
CA LEU A 128 -3.85 -9.01 -12.98
C LEU A 128 -3.64 -8.22 -14.29
N GLY A 129 -4.10 -8.75 -15.44
CA GLY A 129 -4.08 -8.05 -16.73
C GLY A 129 -2.92 -8.41 -17.67
N GLY A 130 -2.11 -9.41 -17.32
CA GLY A 130 -1.00 -9.93 -18.13
C GLY A 130 0.34 -9.24 -17.90
N CYS A 131 1.42 -9.90 -18.32
CA CYS A 131 2.78 -9.42 -18.05
C CYS A 131 3.10 -8.04 -18.65
N GLU A 132 2.60 -7.73 -19.85
CA GLU A 132 2.79 -6.42 -20.47
C GLU A 132 2.21 -5.28 -19.60
N ARG A 133 1.01 -5.52 -19.03
CA ARG A 133 0.35 -4.57 -18.13
C ARG A 133 1.12 -4.43 -16.82
N LEU A 134 1.58 -5.53 -16.25
CA LEU A 134 2.35 -5.55 -15.00
C LEU A 134 3.68 -4.80 -15.14
N ILE A 135 4.42 -5.04 -16.22
CA ILE A 135 5.67 -4.32 -16.52
C ILE A 135 5.40 -2.82 -16.70
N THR A 136 4.32 -2.47 -17.40
CA THR A 136 3.93 -1.05 -17.56
C THR A 136 3.66 -0.40 -16.20
N LEU A 137 2.86 -1.04 -15.33
CA LEU A 137 2.53 -0.54 -14.00
C LEU A 137 3.75 -0.45 -13.07
N HIS A 138 4.67 -1.40 -13.22
CA HIS A 138 5.94 -1.42 -12.50
C HIS A 138 6.74 -0.14 -12.80
N ASN A 139 6.78 0.24 -14.08
CA ASN A 139 7.57 1.38 -14.57
C ASN A 139 6.88 2.75 -14.45
N THR A 140 5.59 2.80 -14.13
CA THR A 140 4.82 4.06 -13.96
C THR A 140 4.67 4.44 -12.50
N GLU A 141 4.65 5.73 -12.15
CA GLU A 141 4.39 6.18 -10.77
C GLU A 141 3.00 5.75 -10.23
N PRO A 142 2.83 5.54 -8.91
CA PRO A 142 1.59 5.11 -8.25
C PRO A 142 0.37 6.02 -8.42
N GLU A 143 0.56 7.23 -8.94
CA GLU A 143 -0.53 8.19 -9.15
C GLU A 143 -1.62 7.63 -10.07
N SER A 144 -1.28 6.61 -10.89
CA SER A 144 -2.20 5.90 -11.77
C SER A 144 -2.79 4.61 -11.19
N TRP A 145 -2.72 4.38 -9.87
CA TRP A 145 -3.30 3.20 -9.21
C TRP A 145 -4.72 3.43 -8.66
N GLN A 146 -5.29 4.60 -8.92
CA GLN A 146 -6.72 4.92 -8.77
C GLN A 146 -7.51 4.43 -9.98
#